data_AF-A0A420IUH6-F1
#
_entry.id   AF-A0A420IUH6-F1
#
_cell.length_a   1.000
_cell.length_b   1.000
_cell.length_c   1.000
_cell.angle_alpha   90.00
_cell.angle_beta   90.00
_cell.angle_gamma   90.00
#
_symmetry.space_group_name_H-M   'P 1'
#
loop_
_entity.id
_entity.type
_entity.pdbx_description
1 polymer ?
#
loop_
_entity_poly.entity_id
_entity_poly.type
_entity_poly.pdbx_seq_one_letter_code
_entity_poly.pdbx_strand_id
1 'polypeptide(L)'
;GKRLKTCSKHTNKRPLPQIDDWDSYIYEINNWSQPGQNRKINLSYTFDLDQLPVSFGHSLEADSDSQLNKAIGLLVHLTREAGGHRFRKLTSAQNDNWFYYYYSCCQDSEHVVKSMSSGKRDRGRMQRFRCQSSLKLQVNLSNRLLKIKLEHDYHPPYLDIRLSHDA
;
A
#
# COMPACT_ATOMS: atom_id res chain seq x y z
N GLY A 1 22.77 18.22 -49.23
CA GLY A 1 22.19 17.40 -48.14
C GLY A 1 20.93 18.05 -47.63
N LYS A 2 19.80 17.33 -47.60
CA LYS A 2 18.52 17.86 -47.09
C LYS A 2 18.52 17.79 -45.55
N ARG A 3 18.30 18.92 -44.88
CA ARG A 3 18.13 19.01 -43.42
C ARG A 3 16.89 18.21 -43.00
N LEU A 4 17.07 17.20 -42.15
CA LEU A 4 15.99 16.49 -41.48
C LEU A 4 15.27 17.48 -40.55
N LYS A 5 13.97 17.72 -40.81
CA LYS A 5 13.09 18.46 -39.91
C LYS A 5 12.85 17.57 -38.68
N THR A 6 13.38 17.97 -37.53
CA THR A 6 13.05 17.35 -36.25
C THR A 6 11.57 17.60 -35.97
N CYS A 7 10.80 16.51 -35.84
CA CYS A 7 9.37 16.56 -35.60
C CYS A 7 9.11 17.16 -34.20
N SER A 8 8.44 18.31 -34.14
CA SER A 8 8.07 19.03 -32.91
C SER A 8 7.08 18.28 -32.00
N LYS A 9 6.72 17.03 -32.34
CA LYS A 9 5.81 16.17 -31.55
C LYS A 9 6.47 15.48 -30.34
N HIS A 10 7.77 15.60 -30.13
CA HIS A 10 8.49 14.95 -29.02
C HIS A 10 8.89 15.87 -27.86
N THR A 11 8.52 17.16 -27.90
CA THR A 11 8.90 18.12 -26.85
C THR A 11 7.87 18.32 -25.75
N ASN A 12 6.76 17.57 -25.75
CA ASN A 12 5.91 17.47 -24.57
C ASN A 12 6.65 16.66 -23.50
N LYS A 13 7.60 17.31 -22.82
CA LYS A 13 8.07 16.87 -21.51
C LYS A 13 6.81 16.66 -20.68
N ARG A 14 6.50 15.41 -20.34
CA ARG A 14 5.39 15.12 -19.42
C ARG A 14 5.61 15.99 -18.19
N PRO A 15 4.58 16.71 -17.70
CA PRO A 15 4.71 17.42 -16.43
C PRO A 15 5.22 16.41 -15.41
N LEU A 16 6.27 16.79 -14.68
CA LEU A 16 6.78 15.97 -13.58
C LEU A 16 5.60 15.69 -12.65
N PRO A 17 5.43 14.45 -12.17
CA PRO A 17 4.36 14.15 -11.23
C PRO A 17 4.50 15.10 -10.03
N GLN A 18 3.37 15.63 -9.57
CA GLN A 18 3.33 16.32 -8.29
C GLN A 18 3.85 15.34 -7.22
N ILE A 19 4.86 15.78 -6.48
CA ILE A 19 5.40 15.03 -5.35
C ILE A 19 4.63 15.49 -4.12
N ASP A 20 3.96 14.54 -3.49
CA ASP A 20 3.17 14.74 -2.30
C ASP A 20 4.00 14.48 -1.05
N ASP A 21 3.53 15.01 0.07
CA ASP A 21 4.13 14.88 1.39
C ASP A 21 3.58 13.67 2.16
N TRP A 22 4.47 12.95 2.85
CA TRP A 22 4.11 11.74 3.58
C TRP A 22 3.21 12.02 4.78
N ASP A 23 3.46 13.11 5.50
CA ASP A 23 2.71 13.45 6.70
C ASP A 23 1.26 13.79 6.35
N SER A 24 1.03 14.40 5.19
CA SER A 24 -0.30 14.65 4.64
C SER A 24 -1.09 13.36 4.38
N TYR A 25 -0.45 12.33 3.80
CA TYR A 25 -1.06 11.01 3.59
C TYR A 25 -1.45 10.34 4.91
N ILE A 26 -0.56 10.38 5.90
CA ILE A 26 -0.83 9.81 7.24
C ILE A 26 -1.93 10.60 7.96
N TYR A 27 -1.95 11.92 7.85
CA TYR A 27 -2.97 12.78 8.43
C TYR A 27 -4.37 12.44 7.88
N GLU A 28 -4.51 12.23 6.57
CA GLU A 28 -5.80 11.84 5.98
C GLU A 28 -6.29 10.48 6.48
N ILE A 29 -5.39 9.51 6.62
CA ILE A 29 -5.74 8.19 7.18
C ILE A 29 -6.16 8.30 8.64
N ASN A 30 -5.42 9.05 9.46
CA ASN A 30 -5.73 9.26 10.88
C ASN A 30 -7.09 9.94 11.10
N ASN A 31 -7.44 10.90 10.26
CA ASN A 31 -8.74 11.59 10.35
C ASN A 31 -9.88 10.72 9.82
N TRP A 32 -9.60 9.85 8.86
CA TRP A 32 -10.59 8.89 8.36
C TRP A 32 -10.87 7.76 9.36
N SER A 33 -9.87 7.30 10.12
CA SER A 33 -10.00 6.17 11.05
C SER A 33 -10.77 6.47 12.35
N GLN A 34 -11.36 7.67 12.47
CA GLN A 34 -12.10 8.09 13.66
C GLN A 34 -13.44 7.34 13.85
N PRO A 35 -13.85 7.06 15.10
CA PRO A 35 -15.14 6.42 15.39
C PRO A 35 -16.33 7.19 14.79
N GLY A 36 -17.29 6.46 14.22
CA GLY A 36 -18.50 7.05 13.64
C GLY A 36 -18.34 7.58 12.21
N GLN A 37 -17.16 7.45 11.61
CA GLN A 37 -16.97 7.68 10.19
C GLN A 37 -17.75 6.65 9.37
N ASN A 38 -18.33 7.07 8.24
CA ASN A 38 -19.00 6.18 7.29
C ASN A 38 -18.55 6.39 5.85
N ARG A 39 -17.63 7.33 5.61
CA ARG A 39 -17.11 7.63 4.29
C ARG A 39 -16.09 6.59 3.84
N LYS A 40 -16.11 6.28 2.55
CA LYS A 40 -15.02 5.56 1.87
C LYS A 40 -13.80 6.48 1.80
N ILE A 41 -12.63 5.96 2.12
CA ILE A 41 -11.36 6.63 1.80
C ILE A 41 -10.93 6.26 0.39
N ASN A 42 -10.44 7.25 -0.37
CA ASN A 42 -9.88 7.08 -1.70
C ASN A 42 -8.70 8.05 -1.88
N LEU A 43 -7.50 7.56 -1.57
CA LEU A 43 -6.26 8.34 -1.65
C LEU A 43 -5.44 7.89 -2.85
N SER A 44 -4.75 8.84 -3.48
CA SER A 44 -3.78 8.59 -4.53
C SER A 44 -2.63 9.58 -4.41
N TYR A 45 -1.49 9.13 -3.89
CA TYR A 45 -0.31 9.95 -3.62
C TYR A 45 0.89 9.47 -4.42
N THR A 46 1.78 10.39 -4.78
CA THR A 46 3.09 10.11 -5.39
C THR A 46 4.19 10.73 -4.55
N PHE A 47 5.15 9.93 -4.11
CA PHE A 47 6.25 10.35 -3.25
C PHE A 47 7.60 10.18 -3.95
N ASP A 48 8.55 11.02 -3.57
CA ASP A 48 9.97 10.76 -3.77
C ASP A 48 10.44 9.72 -2.73
N LEU A 49 11.15 8.68 -3.16
CA LEU A 49 11.66 7.65 -2.26
C LEU A 49 12.61 8.18 -1.20
N ASP A 50 13.31 9.28 -1.46
CA ASP A 50 14.24 9.89 -0.51
C ASP A 50 13.56 10.68 0.60
N GLN A 51 12.28 11.01 0.44
CA GLN A 51 11.49 11.77 1.42
C GLN A 51 10.61 10.86 2.30
N LEU A 52 10.62 9.55 2.04
CA LEU A 52 9.83 8.60 2.81
C LEU A 52 10.49 8.28 4.16
N PRO A 53 9.71 7.93 5.20
CA PRO A 53 10.23 7.54 6.50
C PRO A 53 10.91 6.16 6.51
N VAL A 54 11.10 5.55 5.34
CA VAL A 54 11.66 4.21 5.16
C VAL A 54 12.72 4.26 4.07
N SER A 55 13.87 3.64 4.31
CA SER A 55 14.94 3.56 3.32
C SER A 55 14.66 2.47 2.28
N PHE A 56 14.65 2.88 1.01
CA PHE A 56 14.49 1.99 -0.15
C PHE A 56 15.83 1.48 -0.72
N GLY A 57 16.95 1.90 -0.14
CA GLY A 57 18.27 1.70 -0.72
C GLY A 57 18.50 2.53 -1.99
N HIS A 58 19.73 2.43 -2.52
CA HIS A 58 20.17 3.22 -3.68
C HIS A 58 20.37 2.40 -4.97
N SER A 59 20.26 1.06 -4.94
CA SER A 59 20.65 0.22 -6.10
C SER A 59 19.76 -1.01 -6.34
N LEU A 60 19.65 -1.39 -7.62
CA LEU A 60 19.01 -2.58 -8.19
C LEU A 60 19.93 -3.83 -8.09
N GLU A 61 20.60 -4.03 -6.96
CA GLU A 61 21.52 -5.17 -6.76
C GLU A 61 20.77 -6.46 -6.42
N ALA A 62 21.44 -7.63 -6.42
CA ALA A 62 20.79 -8.93 -6.20
C ALA A 62 20.05 -9.09 -4.85
N ASP A 63 20.34 -8.25 -3.86
CA ASP A 63 19.62 -8.20 -2.57
C ASP A 63 18.52 -7.10 -2.53
N SER A 64 18.32 -6.37 -3.63
CA SER A 64 17.36 -5.28 -3.74
C SER A 64 15.92 -5.74 -3.57
N ASP A 65 15.56 -6.94 -4.05
CA ASP A 65 14.22 -7.50 -3.85
C ASP A 65 13.91 -7.72 -2.37
N SER A 66 14.88 -8.17 -1.58
CA SER A 66 14.68 -8.41 -0.15
C SER A 66 14.52 -7.09 0.61
N GLN A 67 15.31 -6.07 0.26
CA GLN A 67 15.25 -4.74 0.86
C GLN A 67 14.00 -3.98 0.46
N LEU A 68 13.62 -4.03 -0.82
CA LEU A 68 12.40 -3.41 -1.34
C LEU A 68 11.15 -4.02 -0.70
N ASN A 69 11.10 -5.34 -0.58
CA ASN A 69 10.00 -6.03 0.12
C ASN A 69 9.92 -5.62 1.60
N LYS A 70 11.06 -5.45 2.29
CA LYS A 70 11.11 -4.95 3.67
C LYS A 70 10.61 -3.51 3.74
N ALA A 71 11.08 -2.62 2.88
CA ALA A 71 10.68 -1.22 2.85
C ALA A 71 9.17 -1.08 2.61
N ILE A 72 8.64 -1.82 1.64
CA ILE A 72 7.20 -1.86 1.36
C ILE A 72 6.41 -2.45 2.54
N GLY A 73 6.93 -3.49 3.19
CA GLY A 73 6.36 -4.04 4.41
C GLY A 73 6.26 -3.02 5.53
N LEU A 74 7.29 -2.19 5.71
CA LEU A 74 7.30 -1.10 6.68
C LEU A 74 6.30 0.01 6.34
N LEU A 75 6.19 0.43 5.07
CA LEU A 75 5.18 1.43 4.69
C LEU A 75 3.74 0.93 4.90
N VAL A 76 3.48 -0.34 4.61
CA VAL A 76 2.18 -0.98 4.88
C VAL A 76 1.95 -1.04 6.40
N HIS A 77 3.00 -1.27 7.19
CA HIS A 77 2.92 -1.23 8.65
C HIS A 77 2.57 0.18 9.17
N LEU A 78 3.25 1.23 8.69
CA LEU A 78 2.96 2.62 9.06
C LEU A 78 1.54 3.04 8.66
N THR A 79 1.09 2.63 7.47
CA THR A 79 -0.30 2.83 7.02
C THR A 79 -1.29 2.17 7.98
N ARG A 80 -0.97 0.95 8.46
CA ARG A 80 -1.76 0.26 9.47
C ARG A 80 -1.73 0.98 10.82
N GLU A 81 -0.59 1.51 11.26
CA GLU A 81 -0.50 2.21 12.54
C GLU A 81 -1.38 3.47 12.56
N ALA A 82 -1.44 4.19 11.44
CA ALA A 82 -2.33 5.34 11.28
C ALA A 82 -3.81 4.94 11.19
N GLY A 83 -4.13 3.91 10.41
CA GLY A 83 -5.53 3.54 10.13
C GLY A 83 -6.14 2.53 11.10
N GLY A 84 -5.33 1.75 11.82
CA GLY A 84 -5.76 0.56 12.57
C GLY A 84 -6.08 -0.67 11.72
N HIS A 85 -6.23 -0.52 10.39
CA HIS A 85 -6.59 -1.60 9.48
C HIS A 85 -5.37 -2.43 9.06
N ARG A 86 -5.47 -3.76 9.17
CA ARG A 86 -4.41 -4.68 8.73
C ARG A 86 -4.58 -5.01 7.27
N PHE A 87 -3.50 -4.90 6.50
CA PHE A 87 -3.47 -5.26 5.10
C PHE A 87 -2.59 -6.48 4.85
N ARG A 88 -3.08 -7.40 4.03
CA ARG A 88 -2.36 -8.60 3.60
C ARG A 88 -2.01 -8.51 2.13
N LYS A 89 -0.76 -8.86 1.79
CA LYS A 89 -0.28 -8.96 0.42
C LYS A 89 -1.09 -10.02 -0.33
N LEU A 90 -1.68 -9.64 -1.45
CA LEU A 90 -2.35 -10.53 -2.38
C LEU A 90 -1.37 -11.06 -3.42
N THR A 91 -0.67 -10.14 -4.08
CA THR A 91 0.30 -10.46 -5.13
C THR A 91 1.30 -9.33 -5.29
N SER A 92 2.41 -9.63 -5.96
CA SER A 92 3.31 -8.63 -6.51
C SER A 92 3.64 -8.96 -7.95
N ALA A 93 3.86 -7.94 -8.75
CA ALA A 93 4.26 -8.06 -10.14
C ALA A 93 5.39 -7.07 -10.43
N GLN A 94 6.18 -7.36 -11.44
CA GLN A 94 7.18 -6.44 -11.96
C GLN A 94 6.89 -6.25 -13.45
N ASN A 95 6.92 -5.00 -13.91
CA ASN A 95 6.83 -4.67 -15.32
C ASN A 95 7.74 -3.49 -15.62
N ASP A 96 8.59 -3.63 -16.63
CA ASP A 96 9.66 -2.68 -16.97
C ASP A 96 10.49 -2.33 -15.71
N ASN A 97 10.44 -1.05 -15.29
CA ASN A 97 11.12 -0.51 -14.11
C ASN A 97 10.17 -0.29 -12.92
N TRP A 98 8.97 -0.86 -12.95
CA TRP A 98 7.97 -0.72 -11.90
C TRP A 98 7.75 -2.04 -11.16
N PHE A 99 7.80 -1.95 -9.83
CA PHE A 99 7.41 -3.01 -8.91
C PHE A 99 6.03 -2.68 -8.35
N TYR A 100 5.10 -3.63 -8.46
CA TYR A 100 3.71 -3.47 -8.06
C TYR A 100 3.42 -4.40 -6.89
N TYR A 101 2.83 -3.85 -5.84
CA TYR A 101 2.40 -4.60 -4.67
C TYR A 101 0.92 -4.34 -4.43
N TYR A 102 0.16 -5.42 -4.32
CA TYR A 102 -1.28 -5.38 -4.13
C TYR A 102 -1.61 -5.98 -2.78
N TYR A 103 -2.37 -5.25 -1.98
CA TYR A 103 -2.81 -5.64 -0.66
C TYR A 103 -4.33 -5.46 -0.53
N SER A 104 -4.94 -6.26 0.35
CA SER A 104 -6.35 -6.13 0.76
C SER A 104 -6.45 -6.16 2.28
N CYS A 105 -7.48 -5.53 2.83
CA CYS A 105 -7.79 -5.61 4.25
C CYS A 105 -7.96 -7.07 4.69
N CYS A 106 -7.34 -7.42 5.81
CA CYS A 106 -7.46 -8.75 6.42
C CYS A 106 -8.90 -9.09 6.81
N GLN A 107 -9.73 -8.09 7.11
CA GLN A 107 -11.14 -8.26 7.47
C GLN A 107 -12.08 -8.25 6.27
N ASP A 108 -11.57 -8.02 5.05
CA ASP A 108 -12.39 -8.04 3.84
C ASP A 108 -12.99 -9.43 3.60
N SER A 109 -14.32 -9.51 3.53
CA SER A 109 -15.06 -10.74 3.29
C SER A 109 -14.85 -11.31 1.88
N GLU A 110 -14.52 -10.47 0.89
CA GLU A 110 -14.35 -10.91 -0.50
C GLU A 110 -13.00 -11.59 -0.73
N HIS A 111 -11.99 -11.26 0.08
CA HIS A 111 -10.62 -11.75 -0.07
C HIS A 111 -10.24 -12.83 0.96
N VAL A 112 -11.22 -13.48 1.59
CA VAL A 112 -10.98 -14.51 2.62
C VAL A 112 -10.26 -15.72 2.03
N VAL A 113 -9.11 -16.08 2.60
CA VAL A 113 -8.46 -17.36 2.29
C VAL A 113 -9.12 -18.44 3.12
N LYS A 114 -9.58 -19.50 2.44
CA LYS A 114 -10.11 -20.70 3.08
C LYS A 114 -9.00 -21.31 3.97
N SER A 115 -9.31 -21.49 5.25
CA SER A 115 -8.38 -22.19 6.15
C SER A 115 -8.21 -23.63 5.65
N MET A 116 -6.97 -24.03 5.39
CA MET A 116 -6.64 -25.41 4.99
C MET A 116 -6.35 -26.30 6.20
N SER A 117 -6.39 -25.77 7.43
CA SER A 117 -6.14 -26.55 8.64
C SER A 117 -7.42 -27.26 9.12
N SER A 118 -7.38 -28.58 9.22
CA SER A 118 -8.42 -29.44 9.81
C SER A 118 -8.47 -29.40 11.36
N GLY A 119 -7.52 -28.72 12.00
CA GLY A 119 -7.40 -28.67 13.46
C GLY A 119 -8.28 -27.59 14.09
N LYS A 120 -9.04 -27.98 15.12
CA LYS A 120 -9.75 -27.09 16.05
C LYS A 120 -8.72 -26.27 16.86
N ARG A 121 -8.18 -25.19 16.29
CA ARG A 121 -7.62 -24.12 17.11
C ARG A 121 -8.74 -23.16 17.44
N ASP A 122 -8.95 -22.95 18.73
CA ASP A 122 -9.79 -21.88 19.22
C ASP A 122 -9.07 -20.56 18.93
N ARG A 123 -9.33 -20.02 17.74
CA ARG A 123 -8.83 -18.71 17.32
C ARG A 123 -10.03 -17.78 17.35
N GLY A 124 -9.85 -16.62 17.98
CA GLY A 124 -10.81 -15.53 17.91
C GLY A 124 -11.26 -15.33 16.47
N ARG A 125 -12.57 -15.39 16.22
CA ARG A 125 -13.10 -15.20 14.88
C ARG A 125 -12.94 -13.73 14.52
N MET A 126 -11.99 -13.44 13.63
CA MET A 126 -11.87 -12.11 13.02
C MET A 126 -13.19 -11.75 12.36
N GLN A 127 -13.84 -10.69 12.84
CA GLN A 127 -15.04 -10.13 12.23
C GLN A 127 -14.73 -9.69 10.80
N ARG A 128 -15.69 -9.96 9.89
CA ARG A 128 -15.55 -9.72 8.46
C ARG A 128 -16.49 -8.63 8.01
N PHE A 129 -16.02 -7.81 7.09
CA PHE A 129 -16.75 -6.71 6.50
C PHE A 129 -16.55 -6.73 4.99
N ARG A 130 -17.58 -6.36 4.24
CA ARG A 130 -17.43 -6.11 2.81
C ARG A 130 -16.92 -4.69 2.64
N CYS A 131 -15.61 -4.53 2.57
CA CYS A 131 -14.98 -3.20 2.68
C CYS A 131 -14.25 -2.74 1.41
N GLN A 132 -14.39 -3.50 0.31
CA GLN A 132 -13.83 -3.21 -1.03
C GLN A 132 -12.38 -2.72 -0.97
N SER A 133 -11.58 -3.36 -0.11
CA SER A 133 -10.30 -2.80 0.28
C SER A 133 -9.24 -3.02 -0.80
N SER A 134 -8.56 -1.94 -1.18
CA SER A 134 -7.46 -1.97 -2.13
C SER A 134 -6.34 -1.05 -1.65
N LEU A 135 -5.18 -1.62 -1.34
CA LEU A 135 -3.95 -0.87 -1.11
C LEU A 135 -2.93 -1.30 -2.16
N LYS A 136 -2.57 -0.36 -3.04
CA LYS A 136 -1.63 -0.58 -4.14
C LYS A 136 -0.42 0.31 -3.97
N LEU A 137 0.77 -0.30 -3.95
CA LEU A 137 2.04 0.41 -3.95
C LEU A 137 2.76 0.12 -5.27
N GLN A 138 3.24 1.17 -5.94
CA GLN A 138 3.99 1.07 -7.19
C GLN A 138 5.32 1.79 -7.01
N VAL A 139 6.42 1.06 -7.12
CA VAL A 139 7.77 1.61 -6.91
C VAL A 139 8.51 1.65 -8.22
N ASN A 140 9.15 2.77 -8.51
CA ASN A 140 10.11 2.91 -9.59
C ASN A 140 11.44 3.37 -9.00
N LEU A 141 12.39 2.44 -8.90
CA LEU A 141 13.70 2.72 -8.31
C LEU A 141 14.54 3.66 -9.18
N SER A 142 14.40 3.59 -10.51
CA SER A 142 15.17 4.42 -11.46
C SER A 142 14.79 5.90 -11.38
N ASN A 143 13.49 6.20 -11.25
CA ASN A 143 12.99 7.55 -11.11
C ASN A 143 12.87 8.00 -9.64
N ARG A 144 13.22 7.11 -8.70
CA ARG A 144 13.02 7.29 -7.25
C ARG A 144 11.60 7.72 -6.87
N LEU A 145 10.60 7.05 -7.44
CA LEU A 145 9.19 7.34 -7.17
C LEU A 145 8.46 6.17 -6.51
N LEU A 146 7.58 6.50 -5.57
CA LEU A 146 6.55 5.61 -5.06
C LEU A 146 5.17 6.20 -5.37
N LYS A 147 4.25 5.38 -5.86
CA LYS A 147 2.82 5.73 -5.92
C LYS A 147 2.05 4.84 -4.96
N ILE A 148 1.23 5.44 -4.12
CA ILE A 148 0.31 4.73 -3.24
C ILE A 148 -1.11 5.07 -3.64
N LYS A 149 -1.93 4.04 -3.80
CA LYS A 149 -3.38 4.16 -3.91
C LYS A 149 -4.05 3.36 -2.81
N LEU A 150 -4.91 4.00 -2.03
CA LEU A 150 -5.67 3.38 -0.95
C LEU A 150 -7.16 3.62 -1.16
N GLU A 151 -7.93 2.55 -1.29
CA GLU A 151 -9.38 2.56 -1.26
C GLU A 151 -9.88 1.65 -0.14
N HIS A 152 -10.77 2.15 0.71
CA HIS A 152 -11.30 1.36 1.81
C HIS A 152 -12.64 1.91 2.33
N ASP A 153 -13.65 1.06 2.47
CA ASP A 153 -14.86 1.43 3.21
C ASP A 153 -14.62 1.28 4.72
N TYR A 154 -15.09 2.27 5.50
CA TYR A 154 -14.87 2.25 6.94
C TYR A 154 -15.53 1.03 7.60
N HIS A 155 -14.82 0.43 8.54
CA HIS A 155 -15.37 -0.52 9.50
C HIS A 155 -14.53 -0.45 10.79
N PRO A 156 -15.03 -0.98 11.92
CA PRO A 156 -14.22 -1.08 13.14
C PRO A 156 -12.90 -1.83 12.87
N PRO A 157 -11.74 -1.27 13.29
CA PRO A 157 -10.44 -1.87 13.03
C PRO A 157 -10.30 -3.21 13.74
N TYR A 158 -9.31 -3.99 13.31
CA TYR A 158 -9.09 -5.31 13.85
C TYR A 158 -8.63 -5.26 15.31
N LEU A 159 -9.45 -5.80 16.20
CA LEU A 159 -9.09 -6.04 17.60
C LEU A 159 -8.43 -7.42 17.71
N ASP A 160 -7.15 -7.46 18.12
CA ASP A 160 -6.54 -8.71 18.57
C ASP A 160 -7.19 -9.05 19.92
N ILE A 161 -8.30 -9.79 19.87
CA ILE A 161 -8.83 -10.44 21.07
C ILE A 161 -7.80 -11.51 21.44
N ARG A 162 -6.89 -11.17 22.34
CA ARG A 162 -6.04 -12.17 23.00
C ARG A 162 -7.00 -13.07 23.78
N LEU A 163 -7.18 -14.30 23.31
CA LEU A 163 -7.70 -15.38 24.15
C LEU A 163 -6.59 -15.72 25.15
N SER A 164 -6.48 -14.94 26.23
CA SER A 164 -5.65 -15.29 27.38
C SER A 164 -6.52 -15.29 28.62
N HIS A 165 -6.85 -16.52 29.04
CA HIS A 165 -7.31 -16.91 30.38
C HIS A 165 -8.64 -16.31 30.85
N ASP A 166 -9.74 -16.79 30.26
CA ASP A 166 -10.97 -16.93 31.03
C ASP A 166 -11.08 -18.39 31.48
N ALA A 167 -10.80 -18.60 32.77
CA ALA A 167 -11.16 -19.70 33.68
C ALA A 167 -11.03 -21.15 33.21
#